data_AF-A0A966KF87-F1
#
_entry.id   AF-A0A966KF87-F1
#
_cell.length_a   1.000
_cell.length_b   1.000
_cell.length_c   1.000
_cell.angle_alpha   90.00
_cell.angle_beta   90.00
_cell.angle_gamma   90.00
#
_symmetry.space_group_name_H-M   'P 1'
#
loop_
_entity.id
_entity.type
_entity.pdbx_description
1 polymer ?
#
loop_
_entity_poly.entity_id
_entity_poly.type
_entity_poly.pdbx_seq_one_letter_code
_entity_poly.pdbx_strand_id
1 'polypeptide(L)'
;GVLFTSANDFTWSARQNQDVKFKLRVAKFSTTTPGIAVLQNMEYTANTNFDYNAYIVNIENLTVPKTDVTLEARVADPSYAVTTFKPVRNLERVQETSVRTIANTVNEGAELATTKSMTIRANLTTENPYITPYIDLQRLNVALEQTQINNLTYTELEGGVTWSANSTIVTGAGTTFDTDLSAGEYVLFGEEYRQIASITNATYMEVKNAFSTSGSGATVFQENEENPTGPYASESRYITRVVKLNDGFESSDLAVYLLANKQQSTSIKVYYKVLSPADPDPFESKFWNEMVIEGGSTTNQNSITYNEEKYVVPTAKKTGGSQLLKGTVSTTNGSTLVQGSNTVFLEELTVGSTIAIGTSRLQRTITAISNNTFLAVDSAFTANTSAQEAYKVLNNSIGYTTPDGKSYSGFKFFAIKVVFLSTNRAYAPKIKELRAVALA
;
A
#
# COMPACT_ATOMS: atom_id res chain seq x y z
N GLY A 1 10.39 80.94 4.23
CA GLY A 1 9.30 81.09 3.24
C GLY A 1 8.21 81.95 3.85
N VAL A 2 7.46 82.71 3.05
CA VAL A 2 6.33 83.52 3.54
C VAL A 2 5.06 82.68 3.47
N LEU A 3 4.28 82.61 4.54
CA LEU A 3 2.99 81.91 4.55
C LEU A 3 1.97 82.66 3.68
N PHE A 4 1.28 81.96 2.79
CA PHE A 4 0.15 82.49 2.04
C PHE A 4 -1.13 81.76 2.44
N THR A 5 -2.18 82.51 2.77
CA THR A 5 -3.53 81.99 2.96
C THR A 5 -4.39 82.36 1.76
N SER A 6 -5.20 81.42 1.26
CA SER A 6 -6.18 81.67 0.20
C SER A 6 -7.59 81.33 0.69
N ALA A 7 -8.58 82.10 0.24
CA ALA A 7 -9.98 81.84 0.50
C ALA A 7 -10.68 81.14 -0.68
N ASN A 8 -10.06 81.12 -1.87
CA ASN A 8 -10.68 80.64 -3.11
C ASN A 8 -9.68 80.01 -4.09
N ASP A 9 -8.48 79.63 -3.64
CA ASP A 9 -7.35 79.11 -4.44
C ASP A 9 -6.85 79.96 -5.62
N PHE A 10 -7.41 81.15 -5.86
CA PHE A 10 -6.98 82.08 -6.92
C PHE A 10 -6.37 83.39 -6.41
N THR A 11 -6.63 83.76 -5.16
CA THR A 11 -6.14 85.01 -4.55
C THR A 11 -5.44 84.72 -3.22
N TRP A 12 -4.15 85.06 -3.15
CA TRP A 12 -3.27 84.69 -2.04
C TRP A 12 -2.89 85.92 -1.20
N SER A 13 -3.08 85.85 0.12
CA SER A 13 -2.67 86.90 1.05
C SER A 13 -1.45 86.46 1.85
N ALA A 14 -0.39 87.27 1.82
CA ALA A 14 0.83 87.02 2.59
C ALA A 14 0.62 87.27 4.09
N ARG A 15 1.03 86.31 4.93
CA ARG A 15 1.09 86.42 6.39
C ARG A 15 2.55 86.40 6.81
N GLN A 16 3.16 87.59 6.94
CA GLN A 16 4.58 87.72 7.26
C GLN A 16 4.92 87.41 8.73
N ASN A 17 3.94 87.47 9.63
CA ASN A 17 4.12 87.29 11.08
C ASN A 17 3.57 85.96 11.61
N GLN A 18 3.29 85.00 10.73
CA GLN A 18 2.72 83.70 11.11
C GLN A 18 3.45 82.57 10.37
N ASP A 19 3.77 81.51 11.12
CA ASP A 19 4.35 80.29 10.58
C ASP A 19 3.34 79.15 10.56
N VAL A 20 3.44 78.27 9.56
CA VAL A 20 2.67 77.02 9.54
C VAL A 20 3.38 75.98 10.39
N LYS A 21 2.67 75.43 11.38
CA LYS A 21 3.13 74.31 12.18
C LYS A 21 2.31 73.06 11.88
N PHE A 22 2.97 72.03 11.36
CA PHE A 22 2.39 70.69 11.31
C PHE A 22 2.75 69.94 12.58
N LYS A 23 1.76 69.28 13.20
CA LYS A 23 2.02 68.26 14.23
C LYS A 23 1.97 66.89 13.56
N LEU A 24 3.12 66.40 13.13
CA LEU A 24 3.28 65.03 12.66
C LEU A 24 3.31 64.09 13.87
N ARG A 25 2.47 63.06 13.85
CA ARG A 25 2.52 61.97 14.83
C ARG A 25 3.21 60.78 14.18
N VAL A 26 4.25 60.27 14.82
CA VAL A 26 4.99 59.08 14.37
C VAL A 26 4.72 57.97 15.39
N ALA A 27 4.43 56.77 14.89
CA ALA A 27 4.33 55.60 15.74
C ALA A 27 5.70 55.27 16.34
N LYS A 28 5.73 54.94 17.63
CA LYS A 28 6.93 54.48 18.32
C LYS A 28 6.78 53.01 18.69
N PHE A 29 7.55 52.16 18.06
CA PHE A 29 7.54 50.71 18.27
C PHE A 29 8.50 50.30 19.39
N SER A 30 8.22 49.18 20.05
CA SER A 30 9.12 48.59 21.05
C SER A 30 10.31 47.94 20.37
N THR A 31 11.52 48.17 20.91
CA THR A 31 12.75 47.50 20.44
C THR A 31 13.15 46.31 21.31
N THR A 32 12.41 46.05 22.38
CA THR A 32 12.68 44.97 23.34
C THR A 32 11.59 43.91 23.38
N THR A 33 10.42 44.22 22.84
CA THR A 33 9.25 43.33 22.83
C THR A 33 8.74 43.21 21.39
N PRO A 34 8.70 42.00 20.82
CA PRO A 34 8.12 41.78 19.51
C PRO A 34 6.64 42.18 19.48
N GLY A 35 6.20 42.76 18.36
CA GLY A 35 4.79 42.80 18.02
C GLY A 35 4.35 41.40 17.57
N ILE A 36 3.20 40.92 18.02
CA ILE A 36 2.71 39.58 17.69
C ILE A 36 1.44 39.71 16.87
N ALA A 37 1.45 39.18 15.65
CA ALA A 37 0.25 38.94 14.87
C ALA A 37 -0.14 37.47 15.00
N VAL A 38 -1.37 37.19 15.42
CA VAL A 38 -1.91 35.83 15.54
C VAL A 38 -2.90 35.60 14.40
N LEU A 39 -2.58 34.66 13.53
CA LEU A 39 -3.38 34.25 12.39
C LEU A 39 -3.99 32.88 12.72
N GLN A 40 -5.28 32.72 12.53
CA GLN A 40 -5.98 31.48 12.81
C GLN A 40 -6.80 31.06 11.59
N ASN A 41 -7.03 29.76 11.44
CA ASN A 41 -7.88 29.26 10.38
C ASN A 41 -9.28 29.91 10.45
N MET A 42 -9.80 30.23 9.27
CA MET A 42 -11.16 30.71 9.13
C MET A 42 -12.14 29.57 9.42
N GLU A 43 -13.34 29.95 9.87
CA GLU A 43 -14.44 28.99 10.02
C GLU A 43 -14.82 28.45 8.64
N TYR A 44 -15.11 27.15 8.59
CA TYR A 44 -15.66 26.52 7.40
C TYR A 44 -16.78 25.56 7.80
N THR A 45 -17.91 25.71 7.11
CA THR A 45 -19.09 24.89 7.34
C THR A 45 -19.03 23.67 6.42
N ALA A 46 -18.55 22.55 6.94
CA ALA A 46 -18.64 21.25 6.29
C ALA A 46 -19.01 20.19 7.33
N ASN A 47 -19.51 19.05 6.85
CA ASN A 47 -19.92 17.94 7.72
C ASN A 47 -18.73 17.14 8.28
N THR A 48 -17.51 17.39 7.81
CA THR A 48 -16.31 16.62 8.18
C THR A 48 -15.12 17.54 8.42
N ASN A 49 -14.19 17.08 9.27
CA ASN A 49 -12.90 17.72 9.43
C ASN A 49 -12.01 17.49 8.18
N PHE A 50 -10.99 18.35 7.97
CA PHE A 50 -9.98 18.16 6.95
C PHE A 50 -8.68 17.66 7.56
N ASP A 51 -8.28 16.44 7.22
CA ASP A 51 -7.03 15.86 7.69
C ASP A 51 -5.88 16.14 6.72
N TYR A 52 -4.70 16.41 7.27
CA TYR A 52 -3.48 16.69 6.52
C TYR A 52 -2.26 16.14 7.27
N ASN A 53 -1.14 16.05 6.58
CA ASN A 53 0.13 15.61 7.19
C ASN A 53 1.32 16.47 6.78
N ALA A 54 1.13 17.41 5.86
CA ALA A 54 2.06 18.48 5.60
C ALA A 54 1.32 19.76 5.25
N TYR A 55 1.99 20.89 5.41
CA TYR A 55 1.46 22.17 5.00
C TYR A 55 2.57 23.12 4.54
N ILE A 56 2.19 24.07 3.70
CA ILE A 56 3.04 25.17 3.24
C ILE A 56 2.33 26.46 3.61
N VAL A 57 3.00 27.28 4.42
CA VAL A 57 2.50 28.61 4.77
C VAL A 57 2.90 29.60 3.67
N ASN A 58 1.95 30.41 3.23
CA ASN A 58 2.19 31.52 2.32
C ASN A 58 1.68 32.81 2.96
N ILE A 59 2.60 33.56 3.55
CA ILE A 59 2.36 34.87 4.18
C ILE A 59 3.35 35.85 3.58
N GLU A 60 2.84 36.78 2.76
CA GLU A 60 3.66 37.86 2.25
C GLU A 60 4.03 38.86 3.36
N ASN A 61 5.30 39.23 3.41
CA ASN A 61 5.81 40.23 4.32
C ASN A 61 6.80 41.14 3.60
N LEU A 62 7.02 42.33 4.18
CA LEU A 62 8.17 43.15 3.87
C LEU A 62 8.98 43.38 5.13
N THR A 63 10.23 42.95 5.07
CA THR A 63 11.26 43.28 6.03
C THR A 63 12.11 44.41 5.48
N VAL A 64 12.25 45.47 6.28
CA VAL A 64 13.18 46.57 6.02
C VAL A 64 14.42 46.41 6.91
N PRO A 65 15.56 47.07 6.62
CA PRO A 65 16.75 46.94 7.46
C PRO A 65 16.46 47.22 8.94
N LYS A 66 17.04 46.42 9.84
CA LYS A 66 16.83 46.46 11.31
C LYS A 66 15.43 46.02 11.77
N THR A 67 14.68 45.34 10.92
CA THR A 67 13.42 44.69 11.28
C THR A 67 13.47 43.23 10.87
N ASP A 68 12.70 42.38 11.55
CA ASP A 68 12.58 40.98 11.19
C ASP A 68 11.15 40.46 11.42
N VAL A 69 10.78 39.44 10.64
CA VAL A 69 9.51 38.71 10.77
C VAL A 69 9.82 37.23 10.86
N THR A 70 9.57 36.65 12.04
CA THR A 70 9.68 35.20 12.24
C THR A 70 8.30 34.59 12.37
N LEU A 71 8.13 33.38 11.83
CA LEU A 71 6.87 32.65 11.86
C LEU A 71 7.00 31.40 12.72
N GLU A 72 5.94 31.10 13.45
CA GLU A 72 5.78 29.87 14.19
C GLU A 72 4.35 29.36 14.05
N ALA A 73 4.17 28.05 14.00
CA ALA A 73 2.86 27.43 13.84
C ALA A 73 2.62 26.41 14.96
N ARG A 74 1.35 26.27 15.35
CA ARG A 74 0.84 25.13 16.10
C ARG A 74 -0.42 24.61 15.42
N VAL A 75 -0.66 23.32 15.59
CA VAL A 75 -1.67 22.55 14.85
C VAL A 75 -2.40 21.60 15.80
N ALA A 76 -3.60 21.16 15.45
CA ALA A 76 -4.35 20.16 16.19
C ALA A 76 -4.22 18.77 15.55
N ASP A 77 -4.25 17.72 16.38
CA ASP A 77 -4.46 16.34 15.90
C ASP A 77 -5.97 16.02 15.76
N PRO A 78 -6.33 14.88 15.13
CA PRO A 78 -7.73 14.45 15.00
C PRO A 78 -8.48 14.25 16.33
N SER A 79 -7.76 14.17 17.45
CA SER A 79 -8.31 14.10 18.81
C SER A 79 -8.39 15.49 19.47
N TYR A 80 -8.21 16.56 18.69
CA TYR A 80 -8.27 17.96 19.12
C TYR A 80 -7.18 18.40 20.11
N ALA A 81 -6.10 17.63 20.25
CA ALA A 81 -4.96 18.07 21.03
C ALA A 81 -4.08 19.03 20.21
N VAL A 82 -3.88 20.24 20.75
CA VAL A 82 -3.08 21.29 20.08
C VAL A 82 -1.61 21.16 20.45
N THR A 83 -0.73 21.20 19.45
CA THR A 83 0.72 21.15 19.64
C THR A 83 1.27 22.44 20.26
N THR A 84 2.52 22.38 20.71
CA THR A 84 3.29 23.61 20.97
C THR A 84 3.63 24.33 19.66
N PHE A 85 3.98 25.61 19.77
CA PHE A 85 4.49 26.36 18.64
C PHE A 85 5.86 25.84 18.21
N LYS A 86 6.03 25.66 16.90
CA LYS A 86 7.30 25.34 16.27
C LYS A 86 7.62 26.38 15.19
N PRO A 87 8.90 26.70 14.95
CA PRO A 87 9.28 27.61 13.89
C PRO A 87 8.87 27.05 12.53
N VAL A 88 8.38 27.93 11.67
CA VAL A 88 8.07 27.62 10.26
C VAL A 88 8.63 28.74 9.39
N ARG A 89 8.91 28.46 8.13
CA ARG A 89 9.35 29.50 7.18
C ARG A 89 8.31 29.67 6.09
N ASN A 90 8.24 30.87 5.55
CA ASN A 90 7.37 31.15 4.43
C ASN A 90 7.78 30.29 3.22
N LEU A 91 6.79 29.69 2.55
CA LEU A 91 6.95 28.79 1.40
C LEU A 91 7.76 27.51 1.68
N GLU A 92 8.07 27.21 2.93
CA GLU A 92 8.67 25.93 3.31
C GLU A 92 7.57 24.90 3.55
N ARG A 93 7.78 23.70 2.99
CA ARG A 93 6.92 22.55 3.24
C ARG A 93 7.25 21.94 4.60
N VAL A 94 6.34 22.08 5.53
CA VAL A 94 6.45 21.51 6.87
C VAL A 94 5.79 20.14 6.88
N GLN A 95 6.57 19.08 7.07
CA GLN A 95 6.07 17.72 7.27
C GLN A 95 5.76 17.49 8.76
N GLU A 96 4.57 17.00 9.05
CA GLU A 96 4.19 16.55 10.39
C GLU A 96 4.58 15.09 10.62
N THR A 97 4.79 14.73 11.89
CA THR A 97 5.12 13.36 12.29
C THR A 97 3.89 12.48 12.47
N SER A 98 2.70 13.07 12.48
CA SER A 98 1.39 12.42 12.58
C SER A 98 0.36 13.21 11.77
N VAL A 99 -0.79 12.59 11.51
CA VAL A 99 -1.92 13.30 10.92
C VAL A 99 -2.34 14.46 11.83
N ARG A 100 -2.69 15.58 11.21
CA ARG A 100 -3.25 16.78 11.80
C ARG A 100 -4.60 17.07 11.17
N THR A 101 -5.38 17.92 11.82
CA THR A 101 -6.75 18.21 11.37
C THR A 101 -7.02 19.71 11.39
N ILE A 102 -7.79 20.19 10.43
CA ILE A 102 -8.52 21.46 10.52
C ILE A 102 -9.95 21.09 10.89
N ALA A 103 -10.37 21.44 12.11
CA ALA A 103 -11.69 21.12 12.61
C ALA A 103 -12.76 22.00 11.94
N ASN A 104 -13.92 21.41 11.59
CA ASN A 104 -15.05 22.18 11.08
C ASN A 104 -15.61 23.14 12.16
N THR A 105 -16.45 24.10 11.77
CA THR A 105 -16.98 25.11 12.72
C THR A 105 -17.64 24.49 13.97
N VAL A 106 -18.33 23.35 13.82
CA VAL A 106 -19.04 22.69 14.94
C VAL A 106 -18.05 22.08 15.92
N ASN A 107 -17.14 21.23 15.44
CA ASN A 107 -16.16 20.53 16.26
C ASN A 107 -15.13 21.52 16.85
N GLU A 108 -14.74 22.54 16.08
CA GLU A 108 -13.82 23.57 16.55
C GLU A 108 -14.45 24.39 17.70
N GLY A 109 -15.74 24.72 17.62
CA GLY A 109 -16.45 25.39 18.71
C GLY A 109 -16.62 24.53 19.96
N ALA A 110 -16.84 23.22 19.79
CA ALA A 110 -17.05 22.28 20.88
C ALA A 110 -15.75 21.90 21.61
N GLU A 111 -14.70 21.58 20.84
CA GLU A 111 -13.47 20.96 21.36
C GLU A 111 -12.30 21.95 21.48
N LEU A 112 -12.34 23.07 20.74
CA LEU A 112 -11.21 24.00 20.56
C LEU A 112 -11.57 25.46 20.87
N ALA A 113 -12.38 25.68 21.92
CA ALA A 113 -12.97 26.99 22.26
C ALA A 113 -11.96 28.13 22.50
N THR A 114 -10.71 27.83 22.89
CA THR A 114 -9.69 28.86 23.18
C THR A 114 -8.64 29.03 22.09
N THR A 115 -8.42 28.00 21.29
CA THR A 115 -7.34 27.93 20.31
C THR A 115 -7.82 27.12 19.13
N LYS A 116 -7.88 27.75 17.96
CA LYS A 116 -8.27 27.09 16.73
C LYS A 116 -7.27 26.02 16.28
N SER A 117 -7.77 25.10 15.46
CA SER A 117 -7.09 23.90 14.96
C SER A 117 -5.77 24.18 14.23
N MET A 118 -5.62 25.35 13.60
CA MET A 118 -4.34 25.87 13.16
C MET A 118 -4.16 27.32 13.60
N THR A 119 -3.04 27.60 14.26
CA THR A 119 -2.64 28.97 14.63
C THR A 119 -1.21 29.23 14.18
N ILE A 120 -1.02 30.31 13.42
CA ILE A 120 0.29 30.83 13.03
C ILE A 120 0.51 32.14 13.79
N ARG A 121 1.67 32.28 14.43
CA ARG A 121 2.11 33.57 14.99
C ARG A 121 3.24 34.11 14.14
N ALA A 122 3.13 35.39 13.83
CA ALA A 122 4.23 36.17 13.29
C ALA A 122 4.76 37.10 14.38
N ASN A 123 6.06 36.99 14.68
CA ASN A 123 6.76 37.87 15.60
C ASN A 123 7.50 38.94 14.78
N LEU A 124 7.07 40.19 14.94
CA LEU A 124 7.59 41.36 14.26
C LEU A 124 8.56 42.08 15.21
N THR A 125 9.84 42.15 14.87
CA THR A 125 10.85 42.82 15.68
C THR A 125 11.43 44.04 14.97
N THR A 126 11.92 45.00 15.74
CA THR A 126 12.63 46.18 15.23
C THR A 126 13.73 46.59 16.19
N GLU A 127 14.89 46.96 15.66
CA GLU A 127 15.97 47.59 16.45
C GLU A 127 15.85 49.13 16.42
N ASN A 128 14.94 49.68 15.62
CA ASN A 128 14.71 51.11 15.51
C ASN A 128 13.23 51.44 15.81
N PRO A 129 12.95 52.24 16.84
CA PRO A 129 11.58 52.49 17.29
C PRO A 129 10.71 53.25 16.28
N TYR A 130 11.26 53.72 15.15
CA TYR A 130 10.53 54.48 14.13
C TYR A 130 10.27 53.70 12.83
N ILE A 131 10.68 52.43 12.77
CA ILE A 131 10.41 51.54 11.63
C ILE A 131 9.85 50.20 12.15
N THR A 132 9.04 49.56 11.33
CA THR A 132 8.41 48.28 11.62
C THR A 132 8.36 47.45 10.34
N PRO A 133 8.49 46.11 10.41
CA PRO A 133 8.16 45.30 9.25
C PRO A 133 6.64 45.28 9.05
N TYR A 134 6.18 44.83 7.89
CA TYR A 134 4.75 44.62 7.67
C TYR A 134 4.45 43.23 7.14
N ILE A 135 3.23 42.78 7.40
CA ILE A 135 2.65 41.54 6.85
C ILE A 135 1.42 41.95 6.04
N ASP A 136 1.30 41.41 4.83
CA ASP A 136 0.11 41.61 4.00
C ASP A 136 -0.98 40.61 4.38
N LEU A 137 -2.09 41.11 4.92
CA LEU A 137 -3.22 40.28 5.32
C LEU A 137 -4.16 39.92 4.16
N GLN A 138 -3.99 40.52 2.98
CA GLN A 138 -4.80 40.22 1.80
C GLN A 138 -4.29 39.00 1.03
N ARG A 139 -3.00 38.64 1.22
CA ARG A 139 -2.33 37.53 0.54
C ARG A 139 -1.76 36.55 1.54
N LEU A 140 -2.65 35.93 2.31
CA LEU A 140 -2.31 34.83 3.20
C LEU A 140 -3.11 33.57 2.83
N ASN A 141 -2.42 32.45 2.79
CA ASN A 141 -3.03 31.13 2.65
C ASN A 141 -2.12 30.06 3.26
N VAL A 142 -2.69 28.90 3.49
CA VAL A 142 -1.95 27.69 3.83
C VAL A 142 -2.38 26.62 2.84
N ALA A 143 -1.42 26.04 2.14
CA ALA A 143 -1.66 24.86 1.33
C ALA A 143 -1.49 23.63 2.22
N LEU A 144 -2.51 22.77 2.26
CA LEU A 144 -2.50 21.52 3.02
C LEU A 144 -2.27 20.35 2.09
N GLU A 145 -1.49 19.38 2.54
CA GLU A 145 -1.23 18.13 1.81
C GLU A 145 -1.61 16.94 2.67
N GLN A 146 -2.24 15.94 2.05
CA GLN A 146 -2.62 14.69 2.67
C GLN A 146 -2.17 13.52 1.81
N THR A 147 -1.51 12.55 2.43
CA THR A 147 -1.21 11.27 1.78
C THR A 147 -2.44 10.37 1.85
N GLN A 148 -2.89 9.90 0.68
CA GLN A 148 -3.89 8.83 0.56
C GLN A 148 -3.15 7.49 0.67
N ILE A 149 -3.19 6.89 1.85
CA ILE A 149 -2.57 5.62 2.21
C ILE A 149 -3.29 5.13 3.47
N ASN A 150 -3.52 3.82 3.56
CA ASN A 150 -4.10 3.15 4.71
C ASN A 150 -3.27 1.93 5.10
N ASN A 151 -3.72 1.14 6.08
CA ASN A 151 -3.06 -0.09 6.49
C ASN A 151 -3.95 -1.32 6.32
N LEU A 152 -4.74 -1.36 5.25
CA LEU A 152 -5.72 -2.42 4.99
C LEU A 152 -5.42 -3.11 3.66
N THR A 153 -5.47 -4.44 3.67
CA THR A 153 -5.39 -5.28 2.46
C THR A 153 -6.67 -6.08 2.21
N TYR A 154 -7.52 -6.13 3.22
CA TYR A 154 -8.82 -6.78 3.20
C TYR A 154 -9.85 -5.89 3.87
N THR A 155 -11.11 -6.21 3.62
CA THR A 155 -12.25 -5.72 4.39
C THR A 155 -12.81 -6.90 5.19
N GLU A 156 -12.84 -6.79 6.52
CA GLU A 156 -13.56 -7.73 7.37
C GLU A 156 -15.06 -7.42 7.29
N LEU A 157 -15.89 -8.43 7.06
CA LEU A 157 -17.33 -8.25 7.09
C LEU A 157 -17.83 -8.39 8.53
N GLU A 158 -18.69 -7.47 8.97
CA GLU A 158 -19.28 -7.54 10.29
C GLU A 158 -20.22 -8.75 10.43
N GLY A 159 -20.28 -9.32 11.64
CA GLY A 159 -21.17 -10.43 11.96
C GLY A 159 -20.58 -11.83 11.73
N GLY A 160 -21.34 -12.84 12.14
CA GLY A 160 -20.95 -14.24 12.01
C GLY A 160 -21.58 -14.89 10.78
N VAL A 161 -20.79 -15.60 9.98
CA VAL A 161 -21.22 -16.22 8.72
C VAL A 161 -21.15 -17.74 8.77
N THR A 162 -22.14 -18.39 8.18
CA THR A 162 -22.33 -19.84 8.17
C THR A 162 -22.49 -20.35 6.73
N TRP A 163 -21.78 -21.43 6.42
CA TRP A 163 -21.87 -22.14 5.15
C TRP A 163 -21.73 -23.65 5.38
N SER A 164 -22.17 -24.46 4.42
CA SER A 164 -22.12 -25.92 4.52
C SER A 164 -21.52 -26.53 3.27
N ALA A 165 -20.78 -27.63 3.45
CA ALA A 165 -20.23 -28.39 2.34
C ALA A 165 -21.33 -28.87 1.40
N ASN A 166 -21.05 -28.87 0.10
CA ASN A 166 -21.97 -29.19 -0.99
C ASN A 166 -23.19 -28.25 -1.10
N SER A 167 -23.15 -27.06 -0.48
CA SER A 167 -24.17 -26.02 -0.59
C SER A 167 -23.62 -24.76 -1.27
N THR A 168 -24.46 -24.00 -1.96
CA THR A 168 -24.18 -22.65 -2.47
C THR A 168 -24.70 -21.55 -1.55
N ILE A 169 -25.41 -21.92 -0.49
CA ILE A 169 -26.10 -20.98 0.40
C ILE A 169 -25.13 -20.51 1.50
N VAL A 170 -25.13 -19.20 1.73
CA VAL A 170 -24.44 -18.54 2.83
C VAL A 170 -25.46 -17.79 3.67
N THR A 171 -25.45 -18.03 4.98
CA THR A 171 -26.30 -17.33 5.95
C THR A 171 -25.45 -16.53 6.93
N GLY A 172 -25.89 -15.33 7.26
CA GLY A 172 -25.22 -14.42 8.17
C GLY A 172 -26.04 -14.13 9.42
N ALA A 173 -25.37 -13.74 10.49
CA ALA A 173 -25.96 -13.28 11.74
C ALA A 173 -25.29 -11.96 12.15
N GLY A 174 -26.07 -10.87 12.20
CA GLY A 174 -25.52 -9.52 12.42
C GLY A 174 -24.67 -9.00 11.25
N THR A 175 -24.97 -9.47 10.04
CA THR A 175 -24.28 -9.11 8.79
C THR A 175 -25.10 -8.09 8.01
N THR A 176 -24.44 -7.41 7.08
CA THR A 176 -24.98 -6.37 6.19
C THR A 176 -24.60 -6.65 4.73
N PHE A 177 -24.83 -7.88 4.26
CA PHE A 177 -24.41 -8.32 2.92
C PHE A 177 -24.95 -7.44 1.79
N ASP A 178 -26.17 -6.93 1.89
CA ASP A 178 -26.80 -6.11 0.86
C ASP A 178 -26.27 -4.68 0.75
N THR A 179 -25.51 -4.20 1.74
CA THR A 179 -24.80 -2.91 1.66
C THR A 179 -23.30 -3.06 1.42
N ASP A 180 -22.72 -4.13 1.96
CA ASP A 180 -21.26 -4.29 1.99
C ASP A 180 -20.72 -5.04 0.78
N LEU A 181 -21.58 -5.85 0.14
CA LEU A 181 -21.21 -6.75 -0.94
C LEU A 181 -22.03 -6.50 -2.20
N SER A 182 -21.47 -6.91 -3.33
CA SER A 182 -22.16 -6.92 -4.62
C SER A 182 -22.03 -8.27 -5.33
N ALA A 183 -23.05 -8.63 -6.11
CA ALA A 183 -22.99 -9.82 -6.94
C ALA A 183 -21.80 -9.76 -7.91
N GLY A 184 -21.07 -10.87 -8.04
CA GLY A 184 -19.85 -10.97 -8.83
C GLY A 184 -18.55 -10.78 -8.04
N GLU A 185 -18.61 -10.24 -6.82
CA GLU A 185 -17.43 -10.13 -5.95
C GLU A 185 -16.98 -11.48 -5.41
N TYR A 186 -15.72 -11.56 -4.99
CA TYR A 186 -15.14 -12.74 -4.35
C TYR A 186 -14.93 -12.49 -2.86
N VAL A 187 -15.35 -13.46 -2.06
CA VAL A 187 -15.21 -13.47 -0.59
C VAL A 187 -14.48 -14.75 -0.18
N LEU A 188 -13.60 -14.64 0.81
CA LEU A 188 -12.87 -15.76 1.37
C LEU A 188 -13.64 -16.36 2.55
N PHE A 189 -13.99 -17.64 2.45
CA PHE A 189 -14.67 -18.41 3.50
C PHE A 189 -13.73 -19.50 4.03
N GLY A 190 -13.12 -19.25 5.19
CA GLY A 190 -12.05 -20.10 5.69
C GLY A 190 -10.85 -20.06 4.74
N GLU A 191 -10.65 -21.11 3.95
CA GLU A 191 -9.56 -21.21 2.96
C GLU A 191 -10.05 -21.16 1.51
N GLU A 192 -11.36 -20.97 1.30
CA GLU A 192 -12.00 -21.12 0.00
C GLU A 192 -12.59 -19.80 -0.50
N TYR A 193 -12.08 -19.29 -1.63
CA TYR A 193 -12.71 -18.19 -2.34
C TYR A 193 -14.03 -18.62 -2.99
N ARG A 194 -15.06 -17.78 -2.88
CA ARG A 194 -16.31 -17.96 -3.61
C ARG A 194 -16.78 -16.67 -4.24
N GLN A 195 -17.25 -16.79 -5.49
CA GLN A 195 -17.90 -15.69 -6.19
C GLN A 195 -19.36 -15.60 -5.78
N ILE A 196 -19.80 -14.42 -5.39
CA ILE A 196 -21.20 -14.13 -5.07
C ILE A 196 -22.03 -14.23 -6.36
N ALA A 197 -23.06 -15.08 -6.34
CA ALA A 197 -24.03 -15.20 -7.42
C ALA A 197 -25.14 -14.14 -7.26
N SER A 198 -25.71 -14.05 -6.05
CA SER A 198 -26.77 -13.10 -5.72
C SER A 198 -26.85 -12.85 -4.23
N ILE A 199 -27.28 -11.64 -3.85
CA ILE A 199 -27.53 -11.25 -2.47
C ILE A 199 -29.03 -11.04 -2.33
N THR A 200 -29.66 -11.77 -1.42
CA THR A 200 -31.11 -11.69 -1.20
C THR A 200 -31.47 -10.60 -0.21
N ASN A 201 -30.67 -10.45 0.84
CA ASN A 201 -30.78 -9.42 1.88
C ASN A 201 -29.51 -9.42 2.74
N ALA A 202 -29.47 -8.53 3.74
CA ALA A 202 -28.40 -8.38 4.72
C ALA A 202 -27.81 -9.68 5.31
N THR A 203 -28.59 -10.75 5.45
CA THR A 203 -28.18 -12.01 6.11
C THR A 203 -28.22 -13.24 5.21
N TYR A 204 -28.54 -13.09 3.92
CA TYR A 204 -28.68 -14.24 3.02
C TYR A 204 -28.14 -13.95 1.63
N MET A 205 -27.22 -14.79 1.18
CA MET A 205 -26.68 -14.75 -0.18
C MET A 205 -26.38 -16.14 -0.72
N GLU A 206 -26.17 -16.21 -2.03
CA GLU A 206 -25.81 -17.43 -2.74
C GLU A 206 -24.51 -17.22 -3.52
N VAL A 207 -23.65 -18.23 -3.53
CA VAL A 207 -22.39 -18.25 -4.29
C VAL A 207 -22.52 -19.16 -5.52
N LYS A 208 -21.70 -18.93 -6.56
CA LYS A 208 -21.81 -19.68 -7.83
C LYS A 208 -21.44 -21.15 -7.73
N ASN A 209 -20.51 -21.50 -6.85
CA ASN A 209 -19.97 -22.86 -6.72
C ASN A 209 -20.14 -23.35 -5.29
N ALA A 210 -20.54 -24.62 -5.13
CA ALA A 210 -20.76 -25.21 -3.82
C ALA A 210 -19.45 -25.24 -2.98
N PHE A 211 -19.57 -25.09 -1.67
CA PHE A 211 -18.43 -25.20 -0.74
C PHE A 211 -17.93 -26.65 -0.64
N SER A 212 -16.63 -26.86 -0.46
CA SER A 212 -16.10 -28.18 -0.06
C SER A 212 -16.01 -28.34 1.46
N THR A 213 -16.03 -27.23 2.19
CA THR A 213 -15.95 -27.17 3.66
C THR A 213 -17.23 -26.60 4.27
N SER A 214 -17.36 -26.71 5.59
CA SER A 214 -18.44 -26.09 6.35
C SER A 214 -17.86 -25.14 7.39
N GLY A 215 -18.54 -24.03 7.66
CA GLY A 215 -18.17 -23.04 8.67
C GLY A 215 -19.42 -22.54 9.39
N SER A 216 -19.30 -22.18 10.66
CA SER A 216 -20.43 -21.72 11.48
C SER A 216 -20.02 -20.54 12.33
N GLY A 217 -20.75 -19.42 12.21
CA GLY A 217 -20.47 -18.18 12.95
C GLY A 217 -19.05 -17.64 12.70
N ALA A 218 -18.47 -17.93 11.55
CA ALA A 218 -17.11 -17.54 11.21
C ALA A 218 -17.06 -16.09 10.71
N THR A 219 -15.99 -15.39 11.07
CA THR A 219 -15.62 -14.12 10.44
C THR A 219 -15.15 -14.40 9.02
N VAL A 220 -15.60 -13.58 8.08
CA VAL A 220 -15.27 -13.70 6.65
C VAL A 220 -14.68 -12.39 6.14
N PHE A 221 -13.81 -12.51 5.15
CA PHE A 221 -13.00 -11.39 4.66
C PHE A 221 -13.16 -11.24 3.16
N GLN A 222 -13.25 -9.99 2.69
CA GLN A 222 -12.96 -9.66 1.31
C GLN A 222 -11.46 -9.39 1.18
N GLU A 223 -10.69 -10.38 0.71
CA GLU A 223 -9.27 -10.23 0.40
C GLU A 223 -9.09 -9.44 -0.91
N ASN A 224 -9.41 -8.15 -0.82
CA ASN A 224 -9.53 -7.24 -1.94
C ASN A 224 -8.22 -7.11 -2.75
N GLU A 225 -7.06 -7.33 -2.12
CA GLU A 225 -5.78 -7.39 -2.82
C GLU A 225 -5.49 -8.74 -3.51
N GLU A 226 -6.27 -9.79 -3.30
CA GLU A 226 -6.08 -11.07 -3.99
C GLU A 226 -7.06 -11.25 -5.16
N ASN A 227 -8.19 -10.55 -5.12
CA ASN A 227 -9.25 -10.67 -6.11
C ASN A 227 -8.78 -10.36 -7.54
N PRO A 228 -9.30 -11.05 -8.57
CA PRO A 228 -8.89 -10.85 -9.96
C PRO A 228 -9.03 -9.39 -10.41
N THR A 229 -10.14 -8.78 -10.00
CA THR A 229 -10.52 -7.39 -10.23
C THR A 229 -10.98 -6.76 -8.91
N GLY A 230 -10.87 -5.43 -8.79
CA GLY A 230 -11.33 -4.69 -7.60
C GLY A 230 -12.84 -4.85 -7.31
N PRO A 231 -13.32 -4.40 -6.14
CA PRO A 231 -12.77 -3.29 -5.34
C PRO A 231 -11.51 -3.65 -4.56
N TYR A 232 -10.70 -2.63 -4.25
CA TYR A 232 -9.45 -2.80 -3.52
C TYR A 232 -9.56 -2.12 -2.15
N ALA A 233 -9.07 -2.78 -1.09
CA ALA A 233 -9.06 -2.22 0.26
C ALA A 233 -7.94 -1.19 0.45
N SER A 234 -6.77 -1.38 -0.18
CA SER A 234 -5.68 -0.44 -0.01
C SER A 234 -5.96 0.89 -0.73
N GLU A 235 -5.46 2.00 -0.21
CA GLU A 235 -5.59 3.32 -0.87
C GLU A 235 -4.49 3.57 -1.91
N SER A 236 -3.34 2.91 -1.79
CA SER A 236 -2.15 3.15 -2.62
C SER A 236 -1.55 1.86 -3.17
N ARG A 237 -1.45 1.79 -4.50
CA ARG A 237 -0.98 0.60 -5.22
C ARG A 237 -0.29 0.97 -6.54
N TYR A 238 0.58 0.10 -7.00
CA TYR A 238 1.16 0.14 -8.34
C TYR A 238 1.03 -1.24 -8.99
N ILE A 239 0.45 -1.29 -10.20
CA ILE A 239 0.26 -2.53 -10.95
C ILE A 239 1.04 -2.42 -12.26
N THR A 240 1.92 -3.37 -12.54
CA THR A 240 2.65 -3.41 -13.80
C THR A 240 1.71 -3.80 -14.93
N ARG A 241 2.05 -3.40 -16.16
CA ARG A 241 1.50 -4.05 -17.36
C ARG A 241 1.76 -5.56 -17.32
N VAL A 242 0.94 -6.31 -18.05
CA VAL A 242 1.16 -7.74 -18.28
C VAL A 242 2.42 -7.93 -19.13
N VAL A 243 3.29 -8.83 -18.69
CA VAL A 243 4.50 -9.25 -19.40
C VAL A 243 4.23 -10.60 -20.03
N LYS A 244 4.46 -10.72 -21.34
CA LYS A 244 4.45 -11.99 -22.08
C LYS A 244 5.89 -12.44 -22.31
N LEU A 245 6.23 -13.65 -21.89
CA LEU A 245 7.51 -14.28 -22.15
C LEU A 245 7.58 -14.78 -23.60
N ASN A 246 8.79 -14.79 -24.16
CA ASN A 246 9.05 -15.33 -25.49
C ASN A 246 8.75 -16.83 -25.55
N ASP A 247 8.49 -17.35 -26.74
CA ASP A 247 8.26 -18.78 -26.94
C ASP A 247 9.50 -19.59 -26.52
N GLY A 248 9.30 -20.64 -25.72
CA GLY A 248 10.39 -21.44 -25.15
C GLY A 248 10.98 -20.88 -23.86
N PHE A 249 10.47 -19.75 -23.35
CA PHE A 249 10.86 -19.16 -22.06
C PHE A 249 9.75 -19.28 -21.01
N GLU A 250 8.84 -20.24 -21.16
CA GLU A 250 7.88 -20.59 -20.09
C GLU A 250 8.65 -20.82 -18.79
N SER A 251 8.27 -20.07 -17.75
CA SER A 251 9.01 -20.01 -16.49
C SER A 251 8.29 -20.77 -15.40
N SER A 252 9.06 -21.31 -14.46
CA SER A 252 8.55 -22.10 -13.35
C SER A 252 8.52 -21.31 -12.04
N ASP A 253 9.29 -20.24 -11.90
CA ASP A 253 9.41 -19.44 -10.68
C ASP A 253 9.53 -17.92 -10.97
N LEU A 254 9.38 -17.10 -9.94
CA LEU A 254 9.36 -15.64 -10.04
C LEU A 254 9.98 -15.00 -8.79
N ALA A 255 10.88 -14.05 -9.01
CA ALA A 255 11.44 -13.21 -7.95
C ALA A 255 11.28 -11.73 -8.30
N VAL A 256 10.96 -10.91 -7.31
CA VAL A 256 10.85 -9.45 -7.44
C VAL A 256 11.88 -8.79 -6.56
N TYR A 257 12.60 -7.84 -7.12
CA TYR A 257 13.58 -7.01 -6.43
C TYR A 257 13.11 -5.57 -6.49
N LEU A 258 13.18 -4.87 -5.37
CA LEU A 258 12.91 -3.45 -5.30
C LEU A 258 13.88 -2.78 -4.33
N LEU A 259 14.21 -1.52 -4.58
CA LEU A 259 14.88 -0.68 -3.61
C LEU A 259 13.78 0.01 -2.78
N ALA A 260 13.65 -0.33 -1.50
CA ALA A 260 12.64 0.23 -0.60
C ALA A 260 13.23 1.28 0.35
N ASN A 261 12.49 2.38 0.53
CA ASN A 261 12.61 3.27 1.67
C ASN A 261 11.34 3.13 2.51
N LYS A 262 11.45 2.43 3.65
CA LYS A 262 10.34 2.23 4.59
C LYS A 262 10.63 2.94 5.89
N GLN A 263 9.91 4.03 6.15
CA GLN A 263 9.96 4.68 7.45
C GLN A 263 9.20 3.86 8.49
N GLN A 264 9.37 4.17 9.78
CA GLN A 264 8.59 3.51 10.83
C GLN A 264 7.09 3.65 10.54
N SER A 265 6.31 2.61 10.88
CA SER A 265 4.87 2.54 10.64
C SER A 265 4.44 2.38 9.18
N THR A 266 5.38 2.21 8.24
CA THR A 266 5.10 1.92 6.83
C THR A 266 5.46 0.48 6.46
N SER A 267 4.73 -0.13 5.53
CA SER A 267 5.05 -1.45 4.99
C SER A 267 4.73 -1.55 3.49
N ILE A 268 5.34 -2.55 2.84
CA ILE A 268 5.16 -2.84 1.42
C ILE A 268 4.83 -4.31 1.28
N LYS A 269 3.74 -4.60 0.57
CA LYS A 269 3.39 -5.95 0.13
C LYS A 269 3.52 -6.05 -1.38
N VAL A 270 4.02 -7.19 -1.85
CA VAL A 270 4.18 -7.47 -3.28
C VAL A 270 3.32 -8.68 -3.60
N TYR A 271 2.57 -8.58 -4.69
CA TYR A 271 1.70 -9.64 -5.19
C TYR A 271 2.09 -9.96 -6.63
N TYR A 272 1.85 -11.20 -7.05
CA TYR A 272 2.02 -11.65 -8.42
C TYR A 272 0.73 -12.25 -8.97
N LYS A 273 0.54 -12.09 -10.28
CA LYS A 273 -0.51 -12.75 -11.06
C LYS A 273 0.15 -13.44 -12.25
N VAL A 274 -0.20 -14.69 -12.52
CA VAL A 274 0.40 -15.51 -13.57
C VAL A 274 -0.66 -16.24 -14.38
N LEU A 275 -0.32 -16.59 -15.63
CA LEU A 275 -1.15 -17.43 -16.51
C LEU A 275 -0.27 -18.40 -17.29
N SER A 276 -0.65 -19.67 -17.22
CA SER A 276 -0.09 -20.76 -18.01
C SER A 276 -0.59 -20.71 -19.46
N PRO A 277 0.22 -21.03 -20.47
CA PRO A 277 -0.24 -21.05 -21.86
C PRO A 277 -1.28 -22.14 -22.16
N ALA A 278 -1.40 -23.15 -21.29
CA ALA A 278 -2.40 -24.22 -21.40
C ALA A 278 -3.78 -23.83 -20.85
N ASP A 279 -3.87 -22.68 -20.20
CA ASP A 279 -5.09 -22.18 -19.57
C ASP A 279 -5.86 -21.29 -20.56
N PRO A 280 -7.09 -21.65 -20.96
CA PRO A 280 -7.86 -20.91 -21.95
C PRO A 280 -8.52 -19.64 -21.40
N ASP A 281 -8.53 -19.45 -20.08
CA ASP A 281 -9.16 -18.30 -19.46
C ASP A 281 -8.37 -17.00 -19.70
N PRO A 282 -9.05 -15.84 -19.65
CA PRO A 282 -8.37 -14.56 -19.72
C PRO A 282 -7.44 -14.32 -18.52
N PHE A 283 -6.32 -13.62 -18.75
CA PHE A 283 -5.39 -13.23 -17.69
C PHE A 283 -6.07 -12.44 -16.55
N GLU A 284 -7.05 -11.60 -16.88
CA GLU A 284 -7.74 -10.75 -15.91
C GLU A 284 -8.57 -11.53 -14.89
N SER A 285 -9.00 -12.77 -15.20
CA SER A 285 -9.74 -13.61 -14.25
C SER A 285 -8.85 -14.29 -13.21
N LYS A 286 -7.51 -14.20 -13.35
CA LYS A 286 -6.58 -14.83 -12.42
C LYS A 286 -6.40 -14.01 -11.16
N PHE A 287 -6.31 -14.68 -10.02
CA PHE A 287 -6.11 -14.06 -8.72
C PHE A 287 -4.68 -13.57 -8.55
N TRP A 288 -4.53 -12.50 -7.78
CA TRP A 288 -3.26 -12.07 -7.23
C TRP A 288 -2.89 -12.97 -6.05
N ASN A 289 -1.60 -13.26 -5.90
CA ASN A 289 -1.08 -14.03 -4.78
C ASN A 289 0.02 -13.22 -4.10
N GLU A 290 -0.01 -13.13 -2.76
CA GLU A 290 1.02 -12.43 -1.99
C GLU A 290 2.37 -13.14 -2.10
N MET A 291 3.44 -12.35 -2.26
CA MET A 291 4.84 -12.79 -2.21
C MET A 291 5.41 -12.58 -0.81
N VAL A 292 6.39 -13.40 -0.43
CA VAL A 292 7.08 -13.28 0.86
C VAL A 292 8.45 -12.65 0.68
N ILE A 293 8.84 -11.78 1.61
CA ILE A 293 10.17 -11.19 1.64
C ILE A 293 11.22 -12.24 2.06
N GLU A 294 12.33 -12.29 1.34
CA GLU A 294 13.50 -13.11 1.68
C GLU A 294 14.53 -12.23 2.40
N GLY A 295 15.02 -12.68 3.56
CA GLY A 295 16.02 -11.94 4.34
C GLY A 295 15.48 -10.86 5.28
N GLY A 296 14.16 -10.72 5.38
CA GLY A 296 13.49 -9.81 6.32
C GLY A 296 13.38 -8.36 5.83
N SER A 297 12.56 -7.57 6.53
CA SER A 297 12.25 -6.18 6.19
C SER A 297 13.09 -5.22 7.03
N THR A 298 13.74 -4.23 6.41
CA THR A 298 14.47 -3.18 7.13
C THR A 298 13.67 -1.88 7.16
N THR A 299 13.72 -1.17 8.28
CA THR A 299 13.16 0.20 8.39
C THR A 299 14.30 1.21 8.36
N ASN A 300 14.06 2.33 7.69
CA ASN A 300 15.02 3.42 7.55
C ASN A 300 14.29 4.76 7.71
N GLN A 301 14.70 5.56 8.70
CA GLN A 301 14.14 6.90 8.89
C GLN A 301 14.67 7.92 7.89
N ASN A 302 15.85 7.66 7.30
CA ASN A 302 16.45 8.54 6.32
C ASN A 302 15.73 8.40 4.97
N SER A 303 14.98 9.43 4.59
CA SER A 303 14.12 9.45 3.39
C SER A 303 14.84 9.34 2.03
N ILE A 304 16.18 9.38 2.03
CA ILE A 304 17.00 9.28 0.81
C ILE A 304 17.74 7.95 0.67
N THR A 305 17.78 7.11 1.71
CA THR A 305 18.48 5.82 1.67
C THR A 305 17.50 4.70 1.34
N TYR A 306 17.84 3.87 0.36
CA TYR A 306 17.01 2.74 -0.06
C TYR A 306 17.77 1.44 0.14
N ASN A 307 17.08 0.42 0.63
CA ASN A 307 17.61 -0.92 0.83
C ASN A 307 17.00 -1.87 -0.20
N GLU A 308 17.80 -2.76 -0.78
CA GLU A 308 17.29 -3.77 -1.70
C GLU A 308 16.51 -4.83 -0.93
N GLU A 309 15.29 -5.10 -1.37
CA GLU A 309 14.42 -6.15 -0.84
C GLU A 309 14.07 -7.12 -1.96
N LYS A 310 14.19 -8.40 -1.65
CA LYS A 310 13.85 -9.50 -2.54
C LYS A 310 12.58 -10.18 -2.05
N TYR A 311 11.61 -10.31 -2.94
CA TYR A 311 10.35 -11.01 -2.72
C TYR A 311 10.33 -12.27 -3.59
N VAL A 312 9.92 -13.38 -2.99
CA VAL A 312 9.85 -14.69 -3.63
C VAL A 312 8.45 -15.27 -3.49
N VAL A 313 8.09 -16.17 -4.41
CA VAL A 313 6.80 -16.87 -4.33
C VAL A 313 6.77 -17.76 -3.08
N PRO A 314 5.70 -17.72 -2.27
CA PRO A 314 5.58 -18.56 -1.08
C PRO A 314 5.65 -20.04 -1.44
N THR A 315 6.32 -20.85 -0.61
CA THR A 315 6.45 -22.30 -0.84
C THR A 315 5.10 -22.99 -0.99
N ALA A 316 4.06 -22.53 -0.27
CA ALA A 316 2.69 -23.07 -0.35
C ALA A 316 2.01 -22.85 -1.72
N LYS A 317 2.50 -21.90 -2.52
CA LYS A 317 2.00 -21.60 -3.87
C LYS A 317 2.87 -22.24 -4.96
N LYS A 318 3.93 -22.95 -4.56
CA LYS A 318 4.71 -23.80 -5.45
C LYS A 318 4.14 -25.20 -5.37
N THR A 319 4.14 -25.89 -6.49
CA THR A 319 3.80 -27.32 -6.62
C THR A 319 4.71 -28.23 -5.77
N GLY A 320 5.66 -27.70 -4.99
CA GLY A 320 6.67 -28.45 -4.24
C GLY A 320 6.12 -29.46 -3.24
N GLY A 321 6.75 -30.64 -3.25
CA GLY A 321 6.41 -31.81 -2.45
C GLY A 321 6.98 -33.07 -3.10
N SER A 322 6.74 -34.24 -2.50
CA SER A 322 7.05 -35.53 -3.12
C SER A 322 5.79 -36.38 -3.10
N GLN A 323 5.24 -36.71 -4.26
CA GLN A 323 4.11 -37.62 -4.35
C GLN A 323 4.63 -39.05 -4.38
N LEU A 324 4.19 -39.88 -3.43
CA LEU A 324 4.47 -41.31 -3.46
C LEU A 324 3.83 -41.93 -4.72
N LEU A 325 4.62 -42.66 -5.49
CA LEU A 325 4.17 -43.38 -6.68
C LEU A 325 3.62 -44.75 -6.28
N LYS A 326 2.70 -45.28 -7.09
CA LYS A 326 2.17 -46.63 -6.87
C LYS A 326 3.25 -47.68 -7.14
N GLY A 327 3.25 -48.73 -6.33
CA GLY A 327 4.18 -49.85 -6.46
C GLY A 327 5.56 -49.54 -5.87
N THR A 328 6.55 -50.34 -6.24
CA THR A 328 7.93 -50.17 -5.81
C THR A 328 8.87 -50.22 -7.00
N VAL A 329 10.09 -49.73 -6.82
CA VAL A 329 11.12 -49.69 -7.85
C VAL A 329 12.41 -50.34 -7.39
N SER A 330 13.18 -50.81 -8.35
CA SER A 330 14.51 -51.38 -8.15
C SER A 330 15.50 -50.66 -9.06
N THR A 331 16.69 -50.41 -8.54
CA THR A 331 17.81 -49.80 -9.27
C THR A 331 18.98 -50.76 -9.32
N THR A 332 19.73 -50.74 -10.41
CA THR A 332 20.95 -51.54 -10.58
C THR A 332 22.16 -50.62 -10.62
N ASN A 333 23.22 -50.99 -9.90
CA ASN A 333 24.49 -50.26 -9.91
C ASN A 333 25.06 -50.15 -11.33
N GLY A 334 25.43 -48.94 -11.74
CA GLY A 334 25.94 -48.64 -13.08
C GLY A 334 24.88 -48.51 -14.17
N SER A 335 23.59 -48.67 -13.84
CA SER A 335 22.47 -48.57 -14.79
C SER A 335 21.70 -47.25 -14.65
N THR A 336 21.19 -46.72 -15.77
CA THR A 336 20.22 -45.62 -15.83
C THR A 336 18.77 -46.11 -15.93
N LEU A 337 18.55 -47.43 -15.92
CA LEU A 337 17.21 -48.01 -15.97
C LEU A 337 16.65 -48.19 -14.56
N VAL A 338 15.38 -47.85 -14.39
CA VAL A 338 14.60 -48.10 -13.18
C VAL A 338 13.51 -49.11 -13.53
N GLN A 339 13.50 -50.23 -12.82
CA GLN A 339 12.50 -51.27 -12.99
C GLN A 339 11.45 -51.15 -11.87
N GLY A 340 10.21 -50.92 -12.26
CA GLY A 340 9.06 -50.88 -11.38
C GLY A 340 8.38 -52.24 -11.20
N SER A 341 7.69 -52.41 -10.08
CA SER A 341 6.82 -53.53 -9.75
C SER A 341 5.48 -52.99 -9.26
N ASN A 342 4.37 -53.42 -9.87
CA ASN A 342 3.03 -52.87 -9.62
C ASN A 342 2.95 -51.34 -9.78
N THR A 343 3.76 -50.79 -10.69
CA THR A 343 3.85 -49.37 -11.02
C THR A 343 2.93 -49.03 -12.20
N VAL A 344 2.55 -47.76 -12.31
CA VAL A 344 1.76 -47.20 -13.42
C VAL A 344 2.45 -45.96 -13.99
N PHE A 345 3.71 -46.09 -14.42
CA PHE A 345 4.54 -44.95 -14.82
C PHE A 345 3.95 -44.08 -15.94
N LEU A 346 3.22 -44.64 -16.91
CA LEU A 346 2.64 -43.84 -18.00
C LEU A 346 1.49 -42.94 -17.52
N GLU A 347 0.90 -43.25 -16.37
CA GLU A 347 -0.18 -42.45 -15.78
C GLU A 347 0.37 -41.42 -14.79
N GLU A 348 1.39 -41.77 -14.00
CA GLU A 348 1.88 -40.92 -12.89
C GLU A 348 3.06 -40.03 -13.27
N LEU A 349 3.83 -40.39 -14.31
CA LEU A 349 5.09 -39.74 -14.68
C LEU A 349 5.09 -39.27 -16.13
N THR A 350 5.91 -38.27 -16.39
CA THR A 350 6.19 -37.76 -17.73
C THR A 350 7.70 -37.65 -17.93
N VAL A 351 8.16 -37.80 -19.18
CA VAL A 351 9.56 -37.56 -19.52
C VAL A 351 9.93 -36.11 -19.14
N GLY A 352 11.09 -35.93 -18.51
CA GLY A 352 11.56 -34.66 -17.96
C GLY A 352 11.20 -34.42 -16.49
N SER A 353 10.33 -35.23 -15.88
CA SER A 353 10.05 -35.12 -14.43
C SER A 353 11.13 -35.79 -13.58
N THR A 354 11.29 -35.32 -12.34
CA THR A 354 12.29 -35.85 -11.41
C THR A 354 11.68 -36.95 -10.53
N ILE A 355 12.36 -38.09 -10.45
CA ILE A 355 12.01 -39.20 -9.55
C ILE A 355 13.01 -39.28 -8.41
N ALA A 356 12.54 -39.44 -7.19
CA ALA A 356 13.35 -39.72 -6.00
C ALA A 356 13.11 -41.15 -5.53
N ILE A 357 14.18 -41.92 -5.34
CA ILE A 357 14.08 -43.36 -4.98
C ILE A 357 14.67 -43.61 -3.59
N GLY A 358 13.95 -44.42 -2.80
CA GLY A 358 14.39 -44.93 -1.50
C GLY A 358 14.44 -43.89 -0.39
N THR A 359 14.91 -44.31 0.78
CA THR A 359 14.97 -43.48 2.00
C THR A 359 15.96 -42.32 1.87
N SER A 360 17.04 -42.49 1.11
CA SER A 360 18.00 -41.42 0.80
C SER A 360 17.49 -40.41 -0.23
N ARG A 361 16.29 -40.63 -0.79
CA ARG A 361 15.63 -39.77 -1.80
C ARG A 361 16.56 -39.38 -2.95
N LEU A 362 17.30 -40.35 -3.47
CA LEU A 362 18.22 -40.14 -4.61
C LEU A 362 17.42 -39.70 -5.83
N GLN A 363 17.65 -38.47 -6.28
CA GLN A 363 16.90 -37.83 -7.35
C GLN A 363 17.55 -38.03 -8.71
N ARG A 364 16.72 -38.22 -9.74
CA ARG A 364 17.13 -38.36 -11.14
C ARG A 364 16.06 -37.80 -12.07
N THR A 365 16.46 -37.24 -13.21
CA THR A 365 15.53 -36.76 -14.23
C THR A 365 15.17 -37.90 -15.18
N ILE A 366 13.89 -38.11 -15.46
CA ILE A 366 13.42 -39.16 -16.36
C ILE A 366 13.69 -38.75 -17.80
N THR A 367 14.41 -39.60 -18.54
CA THR A 367 14.76 -39.37 -19.96
C THR A 367 13.86 -40.15 -20.92
N ALA A 368 13.28 -41.26 -20.48
CA ALA A 368 12.29 -42.02 -21.25
C ALA A 368 11.41 -42.87 -20.32
N ILE A 369 10.15 -43.12 -20.72
CA ILE A 369 9.26 -44.08 -20.06
C ILE A 369 8.91 -45.14 -21.09
N SER A 370 9.45 -46.34 -20.93
CA SER A 370 9.27 -47.42 -21.91
C SER A 370 7.90 -48.09 -21.78
N ASN A 371 7.41 -48.22 -20.55
CA ASN A 371 6.08 -48.74 -20.20
C ASN A 371 5.80 -48.49 -18.72
N ASN A 372 4.67 -48.99 -18.20
CA ASN A 372 4.27 -48.81 -16.80
C ASN A 372 5.26 -49.35 -15.76
N THR A 373 6.19 -50.23 -16.13
CA THR A 373 7.17 -50.86 -15.22
C THR A 373 8.62 -50.58 -15.58
N PHE A 374 8.92 -49.79 -16.62
CA PHE A 374 10.30 -49.46 -16.99
C PHE A 374 10.42 -48.01 -17.44
N LEU A 375 11.38 -47.29 -16.84
CA LEU A 375 11.79 -45.96 -17.25
C LEU A 375 13.32 -45.84 -17.27
N ALA A 376 13.83 -44.85 -17.99
CA ALA A 376 15.24 -44.47 -18.04
C ALA A 376 15.43 -43.08 -17.42
N VAL A 377 16.58 -42.85 -16.80
CA VAL A 377 16.95 -41.58 -16.17
C VAL A 377 18.27 -41.00 -16.72
N ASP A 378 18.58 -39.77 -16.34
CA ASP A 378 19.71 -38.96 -16.80
C ASP A 378 21.09 -39.42 -16.32
N SER A 379 21.17 -40.11 -15.18
CA SER A 379 22.45 -40.55 -14.59
C SER A 379 22.33 -41.86 -13.82
N ALA A 380 23.39 -42.67 -13.90
CA ALA A 380 23.38 -44.01 -13.34
C ALA A 380 23.24 -44.01 -11.81
N PHE A 381 22.62 -45.07 -11.28
CA PHE A 381 22.61 -45.34 -9.84
C PHE A 381 23.92 -46.01 -9.41
N THR A 382 24.39 -45.69 -8.22
CA THR A 382 25.66 -46.22 -7.67
C THR A 382 25.46 -47.41 -6.73
N ALA A 383 24.22 -47.88 -6.58
CA ALA A 383 23.86 -48.98 -5.69
C ALA A 383 22.74 -49.84 -6.30
N ASN A 384 22.81 -51.14 -5.98
CA ASN A 384 21.70 -52.06 -6.20
C ASN A 384 20.66 -51.85 -5.10
N THR A 385 19.43 -51.56 -5.47
CA THR A 385 18.31 -51.45 -4.53
C THR A 385 17.14 -52.26 -5.05
N SER A 386 16.37 -52.87 -4.14
CA SER A 386 15.17 -53.63 -4.47
C SER A 386 13.99 -53.10 -3.68
N ALA A 387 12.80 -53.16 -4.30
CA ALA A 387 11.51 -52.85 -3.69
C ALA A 387 11.47 -51.50 -2.92
N GLN A 388 12.15 -50.48 -3.44
CA GLN A 388 12.15 -49.15 -2.84
C GLN A 388 10.88 -48.40 -3.18
N GLU A 389 10.41 -47.58 -2.26
CA GLU A 389 9.43 -46.54 -2.59
C GLU A 389 10.05 -45.53 -3.56
N ALA A 390 9.24 -45.08 -4.50
CA ALA A 390 9.59 -44.02 -5.43
C ALA A 390 8.63 -42.86 -5.28
N TYR A 391 9.16 -41.65 -5.43
CA TYR A 391 8.40 -40.43 -5.32
C TYR A 391 8.61 -39.60 -6.58
N LYS A 392 7.52 -39.05 -7.12
CA LYS A 392 7.62 -37.95 -8.07
C LYS A 392 7.99 -36.71 -7.27
N VAL A 393 9.18 -36.17 -7.54
CA VAL A 393 9.55 -34.86 -7.01
C VAL A 393 8.73 -33.84 -7.78
N LEU A 394 7.93 -33.06 -7.05
CA LEU A 394 7.17 -32.00 -7.68
C LEU A 394 8.09 -30.78 -7.86
N ASN A 395 8.04 -30.16 -9.03
CA ASN A 395 9.11 -29.33 -9.58
C ASN A 395 9.28 -27.95 -8.94
N ASN A 396 8.79 -27.71 -7.72
CA ASN A 396 8.85 -26.41 -7.03
C ASN A 396 8.40 -25.23 -7.93
N SER A 397 7.51 -25.53 -8.89
CA SER A 397 7.05 -24.57 -9.88
C SER A 397 5.80 -23.89 -9.36
N ILE A 398 5.62 -22.61 -9.63
CA ILE A 398 4.39 -21.88 -9.34
C ILE A 398 3.21 -22.66 -9.92
N GLY A 399 2.27 -23.00 -9.04
CA GLY A 399 1.03 -23.68 -9.39
C GLY A 399 -0.17 -22.84 -9.00
N TYR A 400 -1.23 -22.93 -9.78
CA TYR A 400 -2.51 -22.36 -9.41
C TYR A 400 -3.66 -23.25 -9.88
N THR A 401 -4.75 -23.19 -9.13
CA THR A 401 -5.98 -23.93 -9.44
C THR A 401 -7.07 -22.93 -9.80
N THR A 402 -7.73 -23.20 -10.91
CA THR A 402 -8.87 -22.43 -11.39
C THR A 402 -10.13 -22.76 -10.58
N PRO A 403 -11.15 -21.87 -10.56
CA PRO A 403 -12.38 -22.12 -9.81
C PRO A 403 -13.15 -23.39 -10.20
N ASP A 404 -12.96 -23.90 -11.42
CA ASP A 404 -13.51 -25.18 -11.91
C ASP A 404 -12.64 -26.39 -11.52
N GLY A 405 -11.60 -26.19 -10.71
CA GLY A 405 -10.78 -27.25 -10.14
C GLY A 405 -9.63 -27.74 -11.03
N LYS A 406 -9.34 -27.06 -12.15
CA LYS A 406 -8.20 -27.42 -13.00
C LYS A 406 -6.91 -26.78 -12.48
N SER A 407 -5.87 -27.59 -12.34
CA SER A 407 -4.56 -27.14 -11.89
C SER A 407 -3.62 -26.89 -13.06
N TYR A 408 -2.88 -25.79 -12.99
CA TYR A 408 -1.85 -25.41 -13.94
C TYR A 408 -0.53 -25.19 -13.20
N SER A 409 0.58 -25.44 -13.89
CA SER A 409 1.94 -25.19 -13.40
C SER A 409 2.77 -24.43 -14.41
N GLY A 410 3.66 -23.56 -13.93
CA GLY A 410 4.43 -22.67 -14.77
C GLY A 410 3.58 -21.60 -15.45
N PHE A 411 4.24 -20.64 -16.07
CA PHE A 411 3.57 -19.49 -16.65
C PHE A 411 4.30 -18.92 -17.86
N LYS A 412 3.51 -18.26 -18.73
CA LYS A 412 4.01 -17.48 -19.87
C LYS A 412 3.69 -16.01 -19.74
N PHE A 413 2.64 -15.68 -18.99
CA PHE A 413 2.25 -14.31 -18.71
C PHE A 413 2.32 -14.05 -17.22
N PHE A 414 2.80 -12.86 -16.84
CA PHE A 414 2.77 -12.43 -15.45
C PHE A 414 2.61 -10.92 -15.32
N ALA A 415 2.17 -10.49 -14.14
CA ALA A 415 2.15 -9.09 -13.71
C ALA A 415 2.49 -9.01 -12.21
N ILE A 416 3.03 -7.87 -11.78
CA ILE A 416 3.38 -7.57 -10.39
C ILE A 416 2.49 -6.45 -9.89
N LYS A 417 2.00 -6.58 -8.66
CA LYS A 417 1.34 -5.52 -7.92
C LYS A 417 2.12 -5.22 -6.66
N VAL A 418 2.32 -3.94 -6.38
CA VAL A 418 2.93 -3.45 -5.15
C VAL A 418 1.90 -2.63 -4.39
N VAL A 419 1.65 -2.98 -3.14
CA VAL A 419 0.71 -2.31 -2.25
C VAL A 419 1.49 -1.58 -1.17
N PHE A 420 1.18 -0.30 -0.99
CA PHE A 420 1.83 0.58 -0.01
C PHE A 420 0.90 0.75 1.18
N LEU A 421 1.41 0.46 2.38
CA LEU A 421 0.63 0.48 3.60
C LEU A 421 1.28 1.39 4.65
N SER A 422 0.46 2.01 5.49
CA SER A 422 0.94 2.80 6.63
C SER A 422 -0.09 2.88 7.75
N THR A 423 0.33 2.56 8.98
CA THR A 423 -0.46 2.82 10.20
C THR A 423 -0.42 4.28 10.62
N ASN A 424 0.49 5.08 10.06
CA ASN A 424 0.56 6.52 10.24
C ASN A 424 0.66 7.21 8.89
N ARG A 425 -0.47 7.76 8.43
CA ARG A 425 -0.61 8.39 7.10
C ARG A 425 0.33 9.57 6.88
N ALA A 426 1.01 10.08 7.91
CA ALA A 426 2.07 11.07 7.74
C ALA A 426 3.29 10.54 6.99
N TYR A 427 3.53 9.24 7.03
CA TYR A 427 4.63 8.59 6.33
C TYR A 427 4.11 7.65 5.24
N ALA A 428 4.83 7.62 4.12
CA ALA A 428 4.54 6.75 2.99
C ALA A 428 5.82 6.00 2.58
N PRO A 429 5.74 4.69 2.32
CA PRO A 429 6.88 3.96 1.78
C PRO A 429 7.17 4.42 0.36
N LYS A 430 8.44 4.40 -0.04
CA LYS A 430 8.88 4.72 -1.40
C LYS A 430 9.65 3.54 -1.98
N ILE A 431 9.53 3.34 -3.29
CA ILE A 431 10.31 2.33 -4.00
C ILE A 431 11.06 2.92 -5.20
N LYS A 432 12.15 2.26 -5.59
CA LYS A 432 12.90 2.49 -6.82
C LYS A 432 13.28 1.15 -7.45
N GLU A 433 13.61 1.17 -8.74
CA GLU A 433 14.21 0.05 -9.46
C GLU A 433 13.48 -1.29 -9.30
N LEU A 434 12.15 -1.28 -9.48
CA LEU A 434 11.35 -2.50 -9.53
C LEU A 434 11.86 -3.40 -10.68
N ARG A 435 12.32 -4.59 -10.32
CA ARG A 435 12.75 -5.63 -11.27
C ARG A 435 12.04 -6.93 -10.94
N ALA A 436 11.40 -7.53 -11.93
CA ALA A 436 10.80 -8.85 -11.82
C ALA A 436 11.56 -9.81 -12.73
N VAL A 437 11.99 -10.94 -12.17
CA VAL A 437 12.78 -11.96 -12.85
C VAL A 437 11.99 -13.25 -12.86
N ALA A 438 11.55 -13.65 -14.06
CA ALA A 438 10.98 -14.97 -14.29
C ALA A 438 12.15 -15.98 -14.40
N LEU A 439 12.04 -17.07 -13.66
CA LEU A 439 13.08 -18.07 -13.46
C LEU A 439 12.59 -19.41 -14.03
N ALA A 440 13.49 -20.13 -14.70
CA ALA A 440 13.21 -21.43 -15.31
C ALA A 440 13.29 -22.57 -14.28
#